data_AF-A0A183JG04-F1
#
_entry.id   AF-A0A183JG04-F1
#
_cell.length_a   1.000
_cell.length_b   1.000
_cell.length_c   1.000
_cell.angle_alpha   90.00
_cell.angle_beta   90.00
_cell.angle_gamma   90.00
#
_symmetry.space_group_name_H-M   'P 1'
#
loop_
_entity.id
_entity.type
_entity.pdbx_description
1 polymer ?
#
loop_
_entity_poly.entity_id
_entity_poly.type
_entity_poly.pdbx_seq_one_letter_code
_entity_poly.pdbx_strand_id
1 'polypeptide(L)'
;VSIFKQTNGFGFTLADHIQGQHVKAISDPVRCGRLRVGDVIVEINDQRVKDMPHVEVVQILKQCPVGKEARLLVQRGGLYTSPLSLLDTELLEMNSLNFNEQVC
;
A
#
# COMPACT_ATOMS: atom_id res chain seq x y z
N VAL A 1 2.39 -4.92 10.79
CA VAL A 1 0.99 -5.36 10.61
C VAL A 1 1.02 -6.73 9.98
N SER A 2 0.15 -7.64 10.39
CA SER A 2 0.13 -9.02 9.90
C SER A 2 -1.20 -9.27 9.21
N ILE A 3 -1.18 -9.76 7.96
CA ILE A 3 -2.37 -9.97 7.14
C ILE A 3 -2.28 -11.32 6.45
N PHE A 4 -3.37 -12.09 6.47
CA PHE A 4 -3.41 -13.39 5.79
C PHE A 4 -3.79 -13.23 4.32
N LYS A 5 -3.02 -13.83 3.43
CA LYS A 5 -3.39 -13.87 2.01
C LYS A 5 -4.58 -14.80 1.80
N GLN A 6 -5.61 -14.35 1.10
CA GLN A 6 -6.75 -15.17 0.70
C GLN A 6 -6.74 -15.48 -0.81
N THR A 7 -7.68 -16.32 -1.22
CA THR A 7 -7.92 -16.65 -2.63
C THR A 7 -8.22 -15.42 -3.48
N ASN A 8 -8.84 -14.40 -2.88
CA ASN A 8 -9.18 -13.13 -3.53
C ASN A 8 -8.20 -11.98 -3.17
N GLY A 9 -6.98 -12.29 -2.74
CA GLY A 9 -5.96 -11.30 -2.35
C GLY A 9 -5.95 -11.00 -0.85
N PHE A 10 -5.51 -9.79 -0.47
CA PHE A 10 -5.34 -9.39 0.93
C PHE A 10 -6.50 -8.56 1.50
N GLY A 11 -7.47 -8.16 0.66
CA GLY A 11 -8.60 -7.33 1.11
C GLY A 11 -8.27 -5.85 1.28
N PHE A 12 -7.17 -5.37 0.68
CA PHE A 12 -6.85 -3.94 0.56
C PHE A 12 -6.30 -3.64 -0.84
N THR A 13 -6.31 -2.38 -1.22
CA THR A 13 -5.80 -1.88 -2.51
C THR A 13 -4.69 -0.88 -2.26
N LEU A 14 -3.66 -0.92 -3.10
CA LEU A 14 -2.56 0.04 -3.06
C LEU A 14 -2.74 1.12 -4.14
N ALA A 15 -2.27 2.33 -3.85
CA ALA A 15 -2.05 3.41 -4.80
C ALA A 15 -0.55 3.63 -4.95
N ASP A 16 -0.13 3.86 -6.19
CA ASP A 16 1.24 4.25 -6.50
C ASP A 16 1.47 5.72 -6.14
N HIS A 17 2.62 6.01 -5.53
CA HIS A 17 3.00 7.37 -5.13
C HIS A 17 4.52 7.49 -5.05
N ILE A 18 5.03 8.72 -5.23
CA ILE A 18 6.48 8.99 -5.16
C ILE A 18 7.10 8.66 -3.79
N GLN A 19 6.29 8.63 -2.73
CA GLN A 19 6.73 8.30 -1.36
C GLN A 19 6.61 6.80 -1.03
N GLY A 20 6.17 5.98 -2.00
CA GLY A 20 5.99 4.54 -1.88
C GLY A 20 4.56 4.10 -2.17
N GLN A 21 4.21 2.89 -1.75
CA GLN A 21 2.89 2.30 -2.00
C GLN A 21 1.93 2.61 -0.85
N HIS A 22 0.85 3.34 -1.14
CA HIS A 22 -0.12 3.75 -0.12
C HIS A 22 -1.34 2.86 -0.12
N VAL A 23 -1.91 2.57 1.04
CA VAL A 23 -3.19 1.87 1.13
C VAL A 23 -4.29 2.83 0.69
N LYS A 24 -4.85 2.61 -0.50
CA LYS A 24 -5.93 3.41 -1.07
C LYS A 24 -7.28 3.06 -0.47
N ALA A 25 -7.54 1.78 -0.28
CA ALA A 25 -8.80 1.27 0.20
C ALA A 25 -8.58 -0.03 0.98
N ILE A 26 -9.46 -0.28 1.94
CA ILE A 26 -9.51 -1.55 2.68
C ILE A 26 -10.91 -2.11 2.51
N SER A 27 -11.01 -3.20 1.74
CA SER A 27 -12.27 -3.92 1.57
C SER A 27 -12.64 -4.70 2.83
N ASP A 28 -11.65 -5.19 3.59
CA ASP A 28 -11.91 -5.94 4.82
C ASP A 28 -11.08 -5.45 6.01
N PRO A 29 -11.56 -4.44 6.75
CA PRO A 29 -10.82 -3.84 7.87
C PRO A 29 -10.71 -4.77 9.08
N VAL A 30 -11.65 -5.70 9.24
CA VAL A 30 -11.62 -6.70 10.33
C VAL A 30 -10.44 -7.64 10.13
N ARG A 31 -10.21 -8.08 8.89
CA ARG A 31 -9.10 -8.97 8.52
C ARG A 31 -7.75 -8.26 8.41
N CYS A 32 -7.74 -7.02 7.93
CA CYS A 32 -6.51 -6.22 7.84
C CYS A 32 -6.04 -5.69 9.21
N GLY A 33 -6.82 -5.95 10.27
CA GLY A 33 -6.47 -5.77 11.66
C GLY A 33 -6.15 -4.32 11.99
N ARG A 34 -4.86 -3.99 12.02
CA ARG A 34 -4.41 -2.63 12.30
C ARG A 34 -4.26 -1.77 11.06
N LEU A 35 -4.17 -2.31 9.84
CA LEU A 35 -3.95 -1.54 8.60
C LEU A 35 -5.03 -0.47 8.41
N ARG A 36 -4.65 0.70 7.90
CA ARG A 36 -5.57 1.82 7.63
C ARG A 36 -5.31 2.41 6.25
N VAL A 37 -6.36 2.99 5.69
CA VAL A 37 -6.24 3.82 4.47
C VAL A 37 -5.28 4.97 4.73
N GLY A 38 -4.39 5.23 3.77
CA GLY A 38 -3.31 6.22 3.87
C GLY A 38 -1.98 5.67 4.42
N ASP A 39 -1.95 4.43 4.93
CA ASP A 39 -0.70 3.81 5.37
C ASP A 39 0.27 3.59 4.20
N VAL A 40 1.56 3.84 4.40
CA VAL A 40 2.60 3.56 3.39
C VAL A 40 3.27 2.22 3.68
N ILE A 41 3.34 1.33 2.70
CA ILE A 41 4.06 0.06 2.84
C ILE A 41 5.56 0.32 2.74
N VAL A 42 6.29 0.00 3.80
CA VAL A 42 7.76 0.14 3.88
C VAL A 42 8.44 -1.20 3.63
N GLU A 43 7.91 -2.28 4.20
CA GLU A 43 8.47 -3.63 4.08
C GLU A 43 7.38 -4.71 3.99
N ILE A 44 7.70 -5.81 3.32
CA ILE A 44 6.84 -6.99 3.16
C ILE A 44 7.67 -8.23 3.44
N ASN A 45 7.28 -9.03 4.43
CA ASN A 45 7.99 -10.23 4.87
C ASN A 45 9.49 -9.98 5.13
N ASP A 46 9.78 -8.89 5.85
CA ASP A 46 11.15 -8.46 6.17
C ASP A 46 11.98 -8.02 4.93
N GLN A 47 11.34 -7.84 3.76
CA GLN A 47 11.95 -7.25 2.57
C GLN A 47 11.51 -5.79 2.41
N ARG A 48 12.48 -4.86 2.30
CA ARG A 48 12.18 -3.44 2.06
C ARG A 48 11.60 -3.23 0.66
N VAL A 49 10.41 -2.65 0.60
CA VAL A 49 9.69 -2.35 -0.65
C VAL A 49 9.43 -0.86 -0.88
N LYS A 50 9.80 0.00 0.08
CA LYS A 50 9.55 1.45 0.02
C LYS A 50 10.07 2.10 -1.26
N ASP A 51 11.26 1.70 -1.69
CA ASP A 51 11.97 2.25 -2.85
C ASP A 51 11.72 1.43 -4.13
N MET A 52 10.82 0.43 -4.07
CA MET A 52 10.49 -0.44 -5.20
C MET A 52 9.29 0.12 -5.98
N PRO A 53 9.25 -0.08 -7.31
CA PRO A 53 8.12 0.35 -8.12
C PRO A 53 6.86 -0.46 -7.78
N HIS A 54 5.68 0.14 -7.99
CA HIS A 54 4.38 -0.46 -7.71
C HIS A 54 4.26 -1.91 -8.17
N VAL A 55 4.68 -2.17 -9.42
CA VAL A 55 4.62 -3.51 -10.05
C VAL A 55 5.38 -4.56 -9.24
N GLU A 56 6.56 -4.22 -8.73
CA GLU A 56 7.36 -5.14 -7.92
C GLU A 56 6.71 -5.41 -6.57
N VAL A 57 6.18 -4.38 -5.91
CA VAL A 57 5.46 -4.54 -4.63
C VAL A 57 4.24 -5.45 -4.80
N VAL A 58 3.46 -5.22 -5.86
CA VAL A 58 2.30 -6.07 -6.20
C VAL A 58 2.76 -7.49 -6.52
N GLN A 59 3.88 -7.66 -7.21
CA GLN A 59 4.41 -8.99 -7.51
C GLN A 59 4.82 -9.75 -6.24
N ILE A 60 5.47 -9.10 -5.28
CA ILE A 60 5.85 -9.70 -3.99
C ILE A 60 4.60 -10.14 -3.21
N LEU A 61 3.56 -9.29 -3.16
CA LEU A 61 2.27 -9.63 -2.57
C LEU A 61 1.62 -10.82 -3.29
N LYS A 62 1.69 -10.86 -4.63
CA LYS A 62 1.19 -11.98 -5.44
C LYS A 62 2.00 -13.27 -5.23
N GLN A 63 3.29 -13.20 -4.96
CA GLN A 63 4.15 -14.35 -4.68
C GLN A 63 3.91 -14.96 -3.30
N CYS A 64 3.32 -14.23 -2.36
CA CYS A 64 2.96 -14.80 -1.05
C CYS A 64 1.98 -15.98 -1.24
N PRO A 65 2.13 -17.11 -0.55
CA PRO A 65 1.18 -18.22 -0.66
C PRO A 65 -0.16 -17.89 0.03
N VAL A 66 -1.27 -18.33 -0.58
CA VAL A 66 -2.62 -18.20 0.00
C VAL A 66 -2.69 -19.01 1.29
N GLY A 67 -3.29 -18.45 2.34
CA GLY A 67 -3.38 -19.05 3.66
C GLY A 67 -2.18 -18.77 4.57
N LYS A 68 -1.14 -18.08 4.09
CA LYS A 68 0.00 -17.66 4.89
C LYS A 68 -0.13 -16.21 5.34
N GLU A 69 0.40 -15.94 6.53
CA GLU A 69 0.55 -14.58 7.07
C GLU A 69 1.65 -13.84 6.30
N ALA A 70 1.32 -12.66 5.79
CA ALA A 70 2.27 -11.68 5.27
C ALA A 70 2.50 -10.59 6.32
N ARG A 71 3.76 -10.35 6.67
CA ARG A 71 4.15 -9.30 7.61
C ARG A 71 4.45 -8.02 6.84
N LEU A 72 3.61 -7.00 7.01
CA LEU A 72 3.76 -5.69 6.39
C LEU A 72 4.27 -4.69 7.43
N LEU A 73 5.42 -4.07 7.19
CA LEU A 73 5.81 -2.87 7.92
C LEU A 73 5.18 -1.67 7.23
N VAL A 74 4.39 -0.90 7.98
CA VAL A 74 3.71 0.28 7.44
C VAL A 74 4.09 1.52 8.23
N GLN A 75 4.23 2.63 7.53
CA GLN A 75 4.44 3.94 8.11
C GLN A 75 3.11 4.68 8.16
N ARG A 76 2.68 5.03 9.38
CA ARG A 76 1.42 5.73 9.66
C ARG A 76 1.75 7.09 10.26
N GLY A 77 1.26 8.18 9.66
CA GLY A 77 1.54 9.55 10.12
C GLY A 77 2.60 10.33 9.33
N GLY A 78 2.81 10.03 8.05
CA GLY A 78 3.53 10.93 7.13
C GLY A 78 2.55 11.92 6.50
N LEU A 79 2.94 13.20 6.45
CA LEU A 79 2.39 14.35 5.70
C LEU A 79 0.87 14.41 5.41
N TYR A 80 0.19 13.41 4.86
CA TYR A 80 -1.25 13.34 4.52
C TYR A 80 -2.25 13.62 5.64
N THR A 81 -1.83 13.59 6.91
CA THR A 81 -2.69 13.99 8.05
C THR A 81 -2.49 15.45 8.46
N SER A 82 -1.52 16.14 7.85
CA SER A 82 -1.24 17.55 8.11
C SER A 82 -1.86 18.42 7.00
N PRO A 83 -2.58 19.50 7.35
CA PRO A 83 -3.17 20.42 6.35
C PRO A 83 -2.14 21.03 5.38
N LEU A 84 -0.86 21.09 5.78
CA LEU A 84 0.23 21.68 5.00
C LEU A 84 0.77 20.79 3.88
N SER A 85 0.48 19.48 3.89
CA SER A 85 0.94 18.55 2.84
C SER A 85 0.03 18.48 1.62
N LEU A 86 -1.20 18.98 1.73
CA LEU A 86 -2.14 19.04 0.60
C LEU A 86 -1.54 19.83 -0.57
N LEU A 87 -0.73 20.85 -0.26
CA LEU A 87 0.02 21.66 -1.24
C LEU A 87 1.13 20.88 -1.97
N ASP A 88 1.81 19.93 -1.30
CA ASP A 88 2.78 19.03 -1.95
C ASP A 88 2.07 17.94 -2.76
N THR A 89 0.88 17.53 -2.33
CA THR A 89 0.09 16.47 -2.96
C THR A 89 -0.55 16.92 -4.28
N GLU A 90 -1.08 18.15 -4.34
CA GLU A 90 -1.64 18.75 -5.58
C GLU A 90 -0.58 18.89 -6.69
N LEU A 91 0.69 19.15 -6.36
CA LEU A 91 1.77 19.23 -7.33
C LEU A 91 2.24 17.85 -7.84
N LEU A 92 2.02 16.78 -7.07
CA LEU A 92 2.36 15.40 -7.44
C LEU A 92 1.23 14.70 -8.21
N GLU A 93 -0.03 15.03 -7.94
CA GLU A 93 -1.19 14.55 -8.73
C GLU A 93 -1.09 14.98 -10.21
N MET A 94 -0.50 16.14 -10.50
CA MET A 94 -0.20 16.60 -11.86
C MET A 94 0.84 15.73 -12.62
N ASN A 95 1.62 14.89 -11.93
CA ASN A 95 2.56 13.94 -12.55
C ASN A 95 2.06 12.49 -12.58
N SER A 96 0.95 12.18 -11.89
CA SER A 96 0.45 10.80 -11.72
C SER A 96 -0.70 10.44 -12.67
N LEU A 97 -1.11 11.34 -13.57
CA LEU A 97 -2.12 11.09 -14.63
C LEU A 97 -1.72 10.04 -15.68
N ASN A 98 -0.69 9.21 -15.44
CA ASN A 98 -0.14 8.30 -16.45
C ASN A 98 -0.02 6.82 -16.08
N PHE A 99 -0.58 6.34 -14.97
CA PHE A 99 -0.69 4.87 -14.77
C PHE A 99 -2.08 4.45 -14.31
N ASN A 100 -2.91 4.25 -15.33
CA ASN A 100 -4.10 3.41 -15.41
C ASN A 100 -4.30 2.46 -14.22
N GLU A 101 -5.42 2.67 -13.52
CA GLU A 101 -6.46 1.67 -13.31
C GLU A 101 -6.08 0.19 -13.54
N GLN A 102 -5.22 -0.39 -12.71
CA GLN A 102 -5.13 -1.85 -12.60
C GLN A 102 -5.16 -2.29 -11.14
N VAL A 103 -6.40 -2.59 -10.78
CA VAL A 103 -6.89 -3.27 -9.59
C VAL A 103 -6.14 -4.59 -9.36
N CYS A 104 -5.89 -4.93 -8.09
CA CYS A 104 -5.51 -6.27 -7.63
C CYS A 104 -6.74 -7.16 -7.45
#